data_AF-A0A960EPB9-F1
#
_entry.id   AF-A0A960EPB9-F1
#
_cell.length_a   1.000
_cell.length_b   1.000
_cell.length_c   1.000
_cell.angle_alpha   90.00
_cell.angle_beta   90.00
_cell.angle_gamma   90.00
#
_symmetry.space_group_name_H-M   'P 1'
#
loop_
_entity.id
_entity.type
_entity.pdbx_description
1 polymer ?
#
loop_
_entity_poly.entity_id
_entity_poly.type
_entity_poly.pdbx_seq_one_letter_code
_entity_poly.pdbx_strand_id
1 'polypeptide(L)'
;MNNTTYGQTASGTPITDELIEKLADQAEHGFDVDDLIKRRAKTGRPRLGSEPSTVESFRLDPNLKAQLDARAAETGLSTSEVIRIALRTHLEATG
;
A
#
# COMPACT_ATOMS: atom_id res chain seq x y z
N MET A 1 -2.92 -37.38 -13.50
CA MET A 1 -2.72 -35.95 -13.18
C MET A 1 -4.10 -35.36 -13.04
N ASN A 2 -4.49 -35.08 -11.80
CA ASN A 2 -5.84 -34.65 -11.46
C ASN A 2 -5.84 -33.15 -11.66
N ASN A 3 -6.70 -32.64 -12.55
CA ASN A 3 -6.72 -31.21 -12.88
C ASN A 3 -7.77 -30.48 -12.02
N THR A 4 -7.79 -30.79 -10.72
CA THR A 4 -8.74 -30.17 -9.79
C THR A 4 -8.28 -28.75 -9.52
N THR A 5 -9.18 -27.79 -9.75
CA THR A 5 -8.92 -26.38 -9.43
C THR A 5 -9.65 -26.03 -8.14
N TYR A 6 -8.90 -25.56 -7.14
CA TYR A 6 -9.40 -25.24 -5.80
C TYR A 6 -9.82 -23.78 -5.62
N GLY A 7 -9.59 -22.95 -6.65
CA GLY A 7 -9.91 -21.53 -6.62
C GLY A 7 -8.98 -20.72 -7.52
N GLN A 8 -8.91 -19.42 -7.27
CA GLN A 8 -7.99 -18.50 -7.96
C GLN A 8 -7.27 -17.61 -6.95
N THR A 9 -6.02 -17.26 -7.28
CA THR A 9 -5.24 -16.25 -6.54
C THR A 9 -5.81 -14.85 -6.75
N ALA A 10 -5.36 -13.87 -5.96
CA ALA A 10 -5.74 -12.46 -6.14
C ALA A 10 -5.38 -11.89 -7.53
N SER A 11 -4.41 -12.48 -8.22
CA SER A 11 -4.04 -12.16 -9.60
C SER A 11 -4.81 -12.95 -10.66
N GLY A 12 -5.78 -13.78 -10.28
CA GLY A 12 -6.61 -14.59 -11.18
C GLY A 12 -5.97 -15.92 -11.62
N THR A 13 -4.80 -16.27 -11.11
CA THR A 13 -4.13 -17.55 -11.43
C THR A 13 -4.89 -18.72 -10.78
N PRO A 14 -5.30 -19.76 -11.53
CA PRO A 14 -5.96 -20.94 -10.97
C PRO A 14 -5.07 -21.68 -9.97
N ILE A 15 -5.67 -22.14 -8.87
CA ILE A 15 -5.00 -22.95 -7.85
C ILE A 15 -5.20 -24.42 -8.20
N THR A 16 -4.20 -25.04 -8.83
CA THR A 16 -4.20 -26.47 -9.21
C THR A 16 -3.41 -27.31 -8.22
N ASP A 17 -3.59 -28.64 -8.28
CA ASP A 17 -2.75 -29.60 -7.52
C ASP A 17 -1.25 -29.36 -7.75
N GLU A 18 -0.84 -29.15 -9.00
CA GLU A 18 0.56 -28.86 -9.36
C GLU A 18 1.07 -27.55 -8.75
N LEU A 19 0.22 -26.51 -8.66
CA LEU A 19 0.59 -25.25 -8.02
C LEU A 19 0.74 -25.45 -6.51
N ILE A 20 -0.15 -26.23 -5.90
CA ILE A 20 -0.09 -26.53 -4.46
C ILE A 20 1.20 -27.28 -4.13
N GLU A 21 1.54 -28.33 -4.90
CA GLU A 21 2.76 -29.11 -4.70
C GLU A 21 4.01 -28.23 -4.84
N LYS A 22 4.08 -27.40 -5.88
CA LYS A 22 5.17 -26.45 -6.07
C LYS A 22 5.32 -25.46 -4.91
N LEU A 23 4.20 -24.96 -4.37
CA LEU A 23 4.22 -24.04 -3.24
C LEU A 23 4.63 -24.76 -1.93
N ALA A 24 4.25 -26.03 -1.77
CA ALA A 24 4.67 -26.86 -0.65
C ALA A 24 6.18 -27.11 -0.69
N ASP A 25 6.72 -27.54 -1.83
CA ASP A 25 8.16 -27.73 -2.05
C ASP A 25 8.95 -26.46 -1.75
N GLN A 26 8.45 -25.31 -2.21
CA GLN A 26 9.06 -24.02 -1.95
C GLN A 26 9.08 -23.68 -0.44
N ALA A 27 8.02 -24.03 0.30
CA ALA A 27 7.95 -23.80 1.73
C ALA A 27 8.91 -24.72 2.50
N GLU A 28 9.04 -25.98 2.10
CA GLU A 28 9.95 -26.96 2.71
C GLU A 28 11.42 -26.63 2.43
N HIS A 29 11.73 -26.15 1.22
CA HIS A 29 13.08 -25.68 0.87
C HIS A 29 13.51 -24.47 1.71
N GLY A 30 12.54 -23.67 2.15
CA GLY A 30 12.77 -22.44 2.89
C GLY A 30 13.37 -21.32 2.04
N PHE A 31 13.54 -20.16 2.67
CA PHE A 31 14.18 -18.99 2.06
C PHE A 31 15.51 -18.71 2.74
N ASP A 32 16.50 -18.26 1.97
CA ASP A 32 17.76 -17.78 2.53
C ASP A 32 17.51 -16.54 3.41
N VAL A 33 17.85 -16.68 4.69
CA VAL A 33 17.66 -15.67 5.73
C VAL A 33 18.50 -14.43 5.45
N ASP A 34 19.71 -14.58 4.89
CA ASP A 34 20.59 -13.44 4.61
C ASP A 34 20.03 -12.59 3.48
N ASP A 35 19.46 -13.22 2.46
CA ASP A 35 18.78 -12.51 1.36
C ASP A 35 17.48 -11.85 1.80
N LEU A 36 16.73 -12.45 2.73
CA LEU A 36 15.56 -11.82 3.34
C LEU A 36 15.94 -10.58 4.14
N ILE A 37 17.01 -10.64 4.94
CA ILE A 37 17.50 -9.50 5.74
C ILE A 37 17.95 -8.35 4.84
N LYS A 38 18.71 -8.64 3.77
CA LYS A 38 19.14 -7.62 2.78
C LYS A 38 17.95 -6.92 2.12
N ARG A 39 16.87 -7.66 1.82
CA ARG A 39 15.61 -7.08 1.30
C ARG A 39 14.91 -6.23 2.35
N ARG A 40 14.92 -6.64 3.61
CA ARG A 40 14.23 -5.95 4.72
C ARG A 40 14.71 -4.51 4.94
N ALA A 41 15.99 -4.23 4.69
CA ALA A 41 16.53 -2.87 4.73
C ALA A 41 15.90 -1.93 3.68
N LYS A 42 15.36 -2.48 2.58
CA LYS A 42 14.58 -1.75 1.57
C LYS A 42 13.08 -1.79 1.83
N THR A 43 12.59 -2.80 2.56
CA THR A 43 11.17 -3.05 2.83
C THR A 43 10.76 -2.46 4.18
N GLY A 44 10.91 -1.14 4.32
CA GLY A 44 10.11 -0.35 5.25
C GLY A 44 9.08 0.44 4.44
N ARG A 45 8.00 0.93 5.08
CA ARG A 45 7.17 1.94 4.41
C ARG A 45 8.09 3.13 4.09
N PRO A 46 8.20 3.57 2.82
CA PRO A 46 9.01 4.71 2.48
C PRO A 46 8.64 5.89 3.38
N ARG A 47 9.64 6.54 3.97
CA ARG A 47 9.38 7.75 4.75
C ARG A 47 8.79 8.79 3.80
N LEU A 48 7.76 9.50 4.26
CA LEU A 48 7.15 10.57 3.46
C LEU A 48 8.03 11.84 3.41
N GLY A 49 9.08 11.89 4.22
CA GLY A 49 10.10 12.94 4.29
C GLY A 49 11.40 12.41 4.91
N SER A 50 12.27 13.31 5.37
CA SER A 50 13.54 12.94 6.04
C SER A 50 13.32 12.16 7.34
N GLU A 51 12.23 12.44 8.04
CA GLU A 51 11.86 11.84 9.33
C GLU A 51 10.52 11.08 9.26
N PRO A 52 10.22 10.21 10.23
CA PRO A 52 8.91 9.60 10.39
C PRO A 52 7.80 10.66 10.44
N SER A 53 6.69 10.41 9.74
CA SER A 53 5.54 11.31 9.76
C SER A 53 4.82 11.26 11.11
N THR A 54 4.41 12.42 11.63
CA THR A 54 3.47 12.52 12.75
C THR A 54 2.03 12.57 12.24
N VAL A 55 1.08 12.16 13.09
CA VAL A 55 -0.35 12.26 12.81
C VAL A 55 -0.91 13.39 13.65
N GLU A 56 -1.35 14.45 12.97
CA GLU A 56 -2.00 15.58 13.60
C GLU A 56 -3.52 15.46 13.47
N SER A 57 -4.25 15.66 14.58
CA SER A 57 -5.70 15.60 14.60
C SER A 57 -6.33 16.99 14.46
N PHE A 58 -7.15 17.19 13.44
CA PHE A 58 -7.86 18.45 13.20
C PHE A 58 -9.37 18.21 13.08
N ARG A 59 -10.16 19.19 13.52
CA ARG A 59 -11.61 19.21 13.29
C ARG A 59 -11.90 19.94 11.99
N LEU A 60 -12.62 19.27 11.09
CA LEU A 60 -13.08 19.86 9.84
C LEU A 60 -14.56 20.17 9.94
N ASP A 61 -14.95 21.32 9.41
CA ASP A 61 -16.35 21.61 9.14
C ASP A 61 -16.91 20.53 8.18
N PRO A 62 -18.16 20.05 8.37
CA PRO A 62 -18.72 18.99 7.52
C PRO A 62 -18.77 19.34 6.03
N ASN A 63 -19.01 20.61 5.70
CA ASN A 63 -19.01 21.07 4.31
C ASN A 63 -17.60 21.01 3.72
N LEU A 64 -16.60 21.48 4.48
CA LEU A 64 -15.19 21.38 4.07
C LEU A 64 -14.74 19.93 3.88
N LYS A 65 -15.18 19.01 4.74
CA LYS A 65 -14.92 17.57 4.59
C LYS A 65 -15.52 17.02 3.29
N ALA A 66 -16.76 17.41 2.96
CA ALA A 66 -17.41 16.97 1.73
C ALA A 66 -16.69 17.48 0.47
N GLN A 67 -16.26 18.74 0.47
CA GLN A 67 -15.45 19.30 -0.63
C GLN A 67 -14.11 18.56 -0.80
N LEU A 68 -13.47 18.24 0.32
CA LEU A 68 -12.22 17.49 0.32
C LEU A 68 -12.39 16.07 -0.26
N ASP A 69 -13.47 15.38 0.12
CA ASP A 69 -13.79 14.05 -0.40
C ASP A 69 -14.11 14.07 -1.90
N ALA A 70 -14.87 15.08 -2.36
CA ALA A 70 -15.16 15.28 -3.78
C ALA A 70 -13.86 15.49 -4.59
N ARG A 71 -12.95 16.32 -4.07
CA ARG A 71 -11.66 16.57 -4.71
C ARG A 71 -10.76 15.34 -4.73
N ALA A 72 -10.76 14.54 -3.67
CA ALA A 72 -10.05 13.26 -3.62
C ALA A 72 -10.58 12.29 -4.69
N ALA A 73 -11.91 12.20 -4.84
CA ALA A 73 -12.54 11.37 -5.86
C ALA A 73 -12.22 11.83 -7.29
N GLU A 74 -12.27 13.15 -7.55
CA GLU A 74 -11.97 13.73 -8.86
C GLU A 74 -10.50 13.50 -9.28
N THR A 75 -9.58 13.63 -8.33
CA THR A 75 -8.13 13.52 -8.59
C THR A 75 -7.61 12.07 -8.52
N GLY A 76 -8.41 11.13 -8.01
CA GLY A 76 -7.97 9.76 -7.72
C GLY A 76 -6.94 9.67 -6.59
N LEU A 77 -6.75 10.75 -5.81
CA LEU A 77 -5.81 10.81 -4.70
C LEU A 77 -6.50 10.46 -3.38
N SER A 78 -5.70 10.01 -2.40
CA SER A 78 -6.22 9.87 -1.03
C SER A 78 -6.52 11.23 -0.41
N THR A 79 -7.51 11.29 0.47
CA THR A 79 -7.85 12.49 1.27
C THR A 79 -6.62 13.10 1.94
N SER A 80 -5.75 12.28 2.55
CA SER A 80 -4.51 12.76 3.19
C SER A 80 -3.53 13.38 2.20
N GLU A 81 -3.48 12.90 0.96
CA GLU A 81 -2.59 13.47 -0.07
C GLU A 81 -3.10 14.82 -0.55
N VAL A 82 -4.42 14.95 -0.76
CA VAL A 82 -5.05 16.23 -1.10
C VAL A 82 -4.79 17.27 -0.01
N ILE A 83 -4.90 16.88 1.28
CA ILE A 83 -4.58 17.77 2.40
C ILE A 83 -3.11 18.23 2.34
N ARG A 84 -2.16 17.32 2.12
CA ARG A 84 -0.73 17.67 2.07
C ARG A 84 -0.41 18.63 0.93
N ILE A 85 -1.00 18.42 -0.25
CA ILE A 85 -0.84 19.33 -1.38
C ILE A 85 -1.40 20.71 -1.02
N ALA A 86 -2.61 20.77 -0.48
CA ALA A 86 -3.24 22.03 -0.08
C ALA A 86 -2.38 22.79 0.94
N LEU A 87 -1.85 22.11 1.96
CA LEU A 87 -0.97 22.71 2.95
C LEU A 87 0.33 23.23 2.33
N ARG A 88 0.98 22.45 1.45
CA ARG A 88 2.21 22.88 0.78
C ARG A 88 1.98 24.13 -0.07
N THR A 89 0.96 24.11 -0.93
CA THR A 89 0.61 25.24 -1.79
C THR A 89 0.24 26.48 -0.97
N HIS A 90 -0.49 26.31 0.13
CA HIS A 90 -0.87 27.43 0.99
C HIS A 90 0.35 28.08 1.67
N LEU A 91 1.29 27.26 2.18
CA LEU A 91 2.50 27.76 2.82
C LEU A 91 3.46 28.41 1.82
N GLU A 92 3.63 27.84 0.62
CA GLU A 92 4.44 28.44 -0.46
C GLU A 92 3.87 29.76 -0.97
N ALA A 93 2.54 29.92 -0.98
CA ALA A 93 1.89 31.16 -1.40
C ALA A 93 1.93 32.28 -0.33
N THR A 94 2.19 31.92 0.93
CA THR A 94 2.18 32.85 2.07
C THR A 94 3.60 33.27 2.50
N GLY A 95 4.63 32.53 2.05
CA GLY A 95 6.05 32.86 2.27
C GLY A 95 6.61 33.75 1.18
#